data_AF-A0A9X8DJ50-F1
#
_entry.id   AF-A0A9X8DJ50-F1
#
_cell.length_a   1.000
_cell.length_b   1.000
_cell.length_c   1.000
_cell.angle_alpha   90.00
_cell.angle_beta   90.00
_cell.angle_gamma   90.00
#
_symmetry.space_group_name_H-M   'P 1'
#
loop_
_entity.id
_entity.type
_entity.pdbx_description
1 polymer ?
#
loop_
_entity_poly.entity_id
_entity_poly.type
_entity_poly.pdbx_seq_one_letter_code
_entity_poly.pdbx_strand_id
1 'polypeptide(L)'
;MVLNINSMLERLHVQSVSDQLYLEESNDVYGDVVAEENDATTYNNPVIDRVIEDSGVDGFRTLTNFTPDEFDTIWSVVEMALQARWHDGRGRR
;
A
#
# COMPACT_ATOMS: atom_id res chain seq x y z
N MET A 1 -12.02 -16.19 -44.47
CA MET A 1 -12.65 -15.55 -43.30
C MET A 1 -11.97 -14.21 -43.09
N VAL A 2 -12.64 -13.11 -43.41
CA VAL A 2 -12.04 -11.76 -43.28
C VAL A 2 -12.29 -11.29 -41.86
N LEU A 3 -11.23 -11.06 -41.10
CA LEU A 3 -11.32 -10.47 -39.77
C LEU A 3 -11.74 -9.00 -39.93
N ASN A 4 -12.95 -8.66 -39.52
CA ASN A 4 -13.41 -7.28 -39.51
C ASN A 4 -12.87 -6.58 -38.26
N ILE A 5 -11.64 -6.08 -38.38
CA ILE A 5 -10.89 -5.41 -37.31
C ILE A 5 -11.68 -4.27 -36.67
N ASN A 6 -12.47 -3.53 -37.46
CA ASN A 6 -13.28 -2.42 -36.95
C ASN A 6 -14.37 -2.92 -35.98
N SER A 7 -15.04 -4.03 -36.31
CA SER A 7 -16.05 -4.62 -35.41
C SER A 7 -15.45 -5.18 -34.11
N MET A 8 -14.18 -5.60 -34.14
CA MET A 8 -13.47 -6.04 -32.94
C MET A 8 -13.06 -4.85 -32.07
N LEU A 9 -12.61 -3.75 -32.68
CA LEU A 9 -12.28 -2.52 -31.97
C LEU A 9 -13.51 -1.89 -31.31
N GLU A 10 -14.65 -1.85 -31.98
CA GLU A 10 -15.90 -1.38 -31.39
C GLU A 10 -16.33 -2.22 -30.19
N ARG A 11 -16.23 -3.55 -30.29
CA ARG A 11 -16.52 -4.45 -29.16
C ARG A 11 -15.56 -4.26 -27.98
N LEU A 12 -14.27 -4.09 -28.26
CA LEU A 12 -13.28 -3.81 -27.21
C LEU A 12 -13.53 -2.47 -26.53
N HIS A 13 -13.93 -1.46 -27.31
CA HIS A 13 -14.25 -0.14 -26.76
C HIS A 13 -15.50 -0.21 -25.86
N VAL A 14 -16.56 -0.87 -26.32
CA VAL A 14 -17.79 -1.08 -25.51
C VAL A 14 -17.46 -1.86 -24.23
N GLN A 15 -16.64 -2.91 -24.32
CA GLN A 15 -16.20 -3.67 -23.14
C GLN A 15 -15.42 -2.79 -22.17
N SER A 16 -14.45 -2.01 -22.65
CA SER A 16 -13.63 -1.12 -21.83
C SER A 16 -14.48 -0.07 -21.09
N VAL A 17 -15.49 0.49 -21.75
CA VAL A 17 -16.41 1.46 -21.13
C VAL A 17 -17.26 0.78 -20.06
N SER A 18 -17.75 -0.43 -20.33
CA SER A 18 -18.51 -1.21 -19.35
C SER A 18 -17.65 -1.58 -18.13
N ASP A 19 -16.43 -2.04 -18.35
CA ASP A 19 -15.50 -2.42 -17.28
C ASP A 19 -15.16 -1.21 -16.41
N GLN A 20 -14.97 -0.04 -17.02
CA GLN A 20 -14.72 1.21 -16.30
C GLN A 20 -15.92 1.60 -15.41
N LEU A 21 -17.14 1.46 -15.92
CA LEU A 21 -18.35 1.73 -15.14
C LEU A 21 -18.49 0.76 -13.96
N TYR A 22 -18.22 -0.53 -14.17
CA TYR A 22 -18.24 -1.53 -13.09
C TYR A 22 -17.18 -1.26 -12.01
N LEU A 23 -15.98 -0.81 -12.42
CA LEU A 23 -14.93 -0.44 -11.46
C LEU A 23 -15.32 0.80 -10.66
N GLU A 24 -15.96 1.78 -11.29
CA GLU A 24 -16.45 2.99 -10.61
C GLU A 24 -17.55 2.65 -9.59
N GLU A 25 -18.53 1.82 -9.97
CA GLU A 25 -19.58 1.33 -9.07
C GLU A 25 -19.00 0.50 -7.92
N SER A 26 -18.07 -0.42 -8.21
CA SER A 26 -17.40 -1.20 -7.18
C SER A 26 -16.60 -0.32 -6.22
N ASN A 27 -15.97 0.75 -6.72
CA ASN A 27 -15.22 1.68 -5.89
C ASN A 27 -16.14 2.58 -5.05
N ASP A 28 -17.33 2.93 -5.53
CA ASP A 28 -18.32 3.65 -4.72
C ASP A 28 -18.82 2.78 -3.54
N VAL A 29 -19.02 1.49 -3.79
CA VAL A 29 -19.53 0.54 -2.77
C VAL A 29 -18.45 0.13 -1.75
N TYR A 30 -17.22 -0.13 -2.19
CA TYR A 30 -16.16 -0.67 -1.34
C TYR A 30 -15.02 0.31 -1.05
N GLY A 31 -14.98 1.47 -1.71
CA GLY A 31 -13.89 2.43 -1.56
C GLY A 31 -13.77 3.01 -0.16
N ASP A 32 -14.90 3.22 0.52
CA ASP A 32 -14.92 3.70 1.91
C ASP A 32 -14.40 2.65 2.89
N VAL A 33 -14.76 1.38 2.70
CA VAL A 33 -14.25 0.25 3.52
C VAL A 33 -12.73 0.09 3.35
N VAL A 34 -12.22 0.28 2.13
CA VAL A 34 -10.77 0.24 1.85
C VAL A 34 -10.05 1.48 2.41
N ALA A 35 -10.70 2.64 2.44
CA ALA A 35 -10.17 3.85 3.06
C ALA A 35 -10.11 3.73 4.59
N GLU A 36 -11.16 3.18 5.23
CA GLU A 36 -11.20 2.95 6.66
C GLU A 36 -10.18 1.87 7.11
N GLU A 37 -9.95 0.80 6.34
CA GLU A 37 -8.92 -0.21 6.66
C GLU A 37 -7.50 0.40 6.68
N ASN A 38 -7.24 1.39 5.82
CA ASN A 38 -5.95 2.08 5.77
C ASN A 38 -5.77 3.06 6.94
N ASP A 39 -6.81 3.83 7.29
CA ASP A 39 -6.79 4.72 8.47
C ASP A 39 -6.81 3.94 9.80
N ALA A 40 -7.35 2.71 9.82
CA ALA A 40 -7.48 1.87 11.01
C ALA A 40 -6.30 0.93 11.27
N THR A 41 -5.30 0.83 10.38
CA THR A 41 -4.06 0.09 10.69
C THR A 41 -3.13 0.92 11.57
N THR A 42 -3.66 1.41 12.70
CA THR A 42 -2.85 1.41 13.92
C THR A 42 -2.47 -0.05 14.14
N TYR A 43 -1.26 -0.43 13.72
CA TYR A 43 -0.68 -1.72 14.06
C TYR A 43 -0.58 -1.76 15.59
N ASN A 44 -1.65 -2.21 16.25
CA ASN A 44 -1.69 -2.48 17.68
C ASN A 44 -0.81 -3.68 17.93
N ASN A 45 0.50 -3.45 17.97
CA ASN A 45 1.46 -4.45 18.34
C ASN A 45 1.95 -4.09 19.75
N PRO A 46 1.23 -4.53 20.80
CA PRO A 46 1.48 -4.10 22.17
C PRO A 46 2.90 -4.42 22.66
N VAL A 47 3.61 -5.34 21.99
CA VAL A 47 5.02 -5.64 22.27
C VAL A 47 5.92 -4.56 21.67
N ILE A 48 5.67 -4.15 20.42
CA ILE A 48 6.42 -3.08 19.77
C ILE A 48 6.14 -1.74 20.46
N ASP A 49 4.87 -1.43 20.75
CA ASP A 49 4.47 -0.20 21.40
C ASP A 49 5.14 -0.04 22.77
N ARG A 50 5.12 -1.11 23.57
CA ARG A 50 5.77 -1.11 24.89
C ARG A 50 7.29 -0.93 24.80
N VAL A 51 7.94 -1.51 23.80
CA VAL A 51 9.39 -1.38 23.65
C VAL A 51 9.77 0.01 23.11
N ILE A 52 8.96 0.62 22.26
CA ILE A 52 9.13 2.01 21.84
C ILE A 52 8.88 2.97 23.02
N GLU A 53 7.88 2.71 23.88
CA GLU A 53 7.65 3.49 25.10
C GLU A 53 8.82 3.40 26.09
N ASP A 54 9.37 2.20 26.30
CA ASP A 54 10.45 1.96 27.27
C ASP A 54 11.84 2.41 26.76
N SER A 55 12.11 2.26 25.46
CA SER A 55 13.45 2.45 24.86
C SER A 55 13.54 3.58 23.83
N GLY A 56 12.43 4.23 23.49
CA GLY A 56 12.39 5.32 22.52
C GLY A 56 12.82 4.88 21.12
N VAL A 57 13.54 5.76 20.42
CA VAL A 57 14.03 5.53 19.03
C VAL A 57 15.01 4.34 18.95
N ASP A 58 15.69 4.00 20.05
CA ASP A 58 16.59 2.86 20.13
C ASP A 58 15.85 1.53 20.40
N GLY A 59 14.53 1.56 20.61
CA GLY A 59 13.71 0.37 20.91
C GLY A 59 13.71 -0.67 19.78
N PHE A 60 13.72 -0.23 18.53
CA PHE A 60 13.86 -1.16 17.41
C PHE A 60 15.24 -1.82 17.36
N ARG A 61 16.27 -1.12 17.82
CA ARG A 61 17.61 -1.69 17.92
C ARG A 61 17.66 -2.75 19.02
N THR A 62 17.10 -2.46 20.19
CA THR A 62 17.09 -3.41 21.33
C THR A 62 16.22 -4.65 21.10
N LEU A 63 15.24 -4.58 20.20
CA LEU A 63 14.48 -5.76 19.74
C LEU A 63 15.30 -6.74 18.89
N THR A 64 16.46 -6.31 18.40
CA THR A 64 17.29 -7.10 17.50
C THR A 64 18.67 -7.33 18.10
N ASN A 65 19.29 -8.47 17.77
CA ASN A 65 20.66 -8.76 18.21
C ASN A 65 21.72 -8.16 17.27
N PHE A 66 21.37 -7.12 16.51
CA PHE A 66 22.30 -6.50 15.56
C PHE A 66 23.24 -5.55 16.28
N THR A 67 24.49 -5.51 15.82
CA THR A 67 25.39 -4.41 16.16
C THR A 67 24.88 -3.10 15.53
N PRO A 68 25.23 -1.93 16.09
CA PRO A 68 24.94 -0.62 15.50
C PRO A 68 25.05 -0.56 13.97
N ASP A 69 26.19 -1.01 13.46
CA ASP A 69 26.52 -0.87 12.04
C ASP A 69 25.69 -1.81 11.16
N GLU A 70 25.37 -3.01 11.67
CA GLU A 70 24.50 -3.97 10.98
C GLU A 70 23.05 -3.46 10.92
N PHE A 71 22.57 -2.88 12.01
CA PHE A 71 21.24 -2.28 12.07
C PHE A 71 21.13 -1.12 11.08
N ASP A 72 22.08 -0.19 11.07
CA ASP A 72 22.06 0.96 10.17
C ASP A 72 22.14 0.53 8.70
N THR A 73 22.91 -0.52 8.40
CA THR A 73 22.97 -1.09 7.05
C THR A 73 21.61 -1.63 6.61
N ILE A 74 20.93 -2.41 7.45
CA ILE A 74 19.60 -2.95 7.13
C ILE A 74 18.55 -1.82 7.08
N TRP A 75 18.60 -0.90 8.04
CA TRP A 75 17.69 0.24 8.12
C TRP A 75 17.79 1.11 6.87
N SER A 76 18.99 1.35 6.33
CA SER A 76 19.17 2.14 5.08
C SER A 76 18.42 1.55 3.87
N VAL A 77 18.30 0.22 3.79
CA VAL A 77 17.59 -0.49 2.73
C VAL A 77 16.09 -0.47 2.98
N VAL A 78 15.69 -0.72 4.23
CA VAL A 78 14.29 -0.76 4.65
C VAL A 78 13.65 0.63 4.57
N GLU A 79 14.35 1.66 5.05
CA GLU A 79 13.87 3.04 5.07
C GLU A 79 13.48 3.54 3.67
N MET A 80 14.30 3.28 2.65
CA MET A 80 13.97 3.63 1.27
C MET A 80 12.68 2.97 0.79
N ALA A 81 12.52 1.66 1.05
CA ALA A 81 11.32 0.93 0.65
C ALA A 81 10.08 1.38 1.44
N LEU A 82 10.26 1.67 2.73
CA LEU A 82 9.20 2.14 3.63
C LEU A 82 8.75 3.54 3.24
N GLN A 83 9.66 4.48 3.00
CA GLN A 83 9.36 5.84 2.56
C GLN A 83 8.64 5.84 1.20
N ALA A 84 9.10 5.03 0.25
CA ALA A 84 8.45 4.90 -1.05
C ALA A 84 6.99 4.44 -0.89
N ARG A 85 6.74 3.43 -0.06
CA ARG A 85 5.39 2.90 0.23
C ARG A 85 4.52 3.86 1.05
N TRP A 86 5.12 4.61 1.98
CA TRP A 86 4.40 5.53 2.87
C TRP A 86 3.92 6.80 2.15
N HIS A 87 4.65 7.22 1.10
CA HIS A 87 4.25 8.32 0.24
C HIS A 87 3.34 7.89 -0.92
N ASP A 88 3.35 6.61 -1.28
CA ASP A 88 2.49 6.03 -2.31
C ASP A 88 1.10 5.73 -1.74
N GLY A 89 0.22 6.74 -1.73
CA GLY A 89 -1.16 6.61 -1.25
C GLY A 89 -1.74 7.86 -0.60
N ARG A 90 -0.91 8.83 -0.19
CA ARG A 90 -1.38 10.13 0.33
C ARG A 90 -1.78 11.14 -0.76
N GLY A 91 -1.74 10.73 -2.02
CA GLY A 91 -2.14 11.52 -3.16
C GLY A 91 -3.59 11.31 -3.55
N ARG A 92 -4.51 11.95 -2.81
CA ARG A 92 -5.74 12.54 -3.36
C ARG A 92 -6.37 13.48 -2.33
N ARG A 93 -6.11 14.78 -2.53
CA ARG A 93 -7.03 15.85 -2.14
C ARG A 93 -7.93 16.15 -3.34
#